data_AF-A0A243W5A2-F1
#
_entry.id   AF-A0A243W5A2-F1
#
_cell.length_a   1.000
_cell.length_b   1.000
_cell.length_c   1.000
_cell.angle_alpha   90.00
_cell.angle_beta   90.00
_cell.angle_gamma   90.00
#
_symmetry.space_group_name_H-M   'P 1'
#
loop_
_entity.id
_entity.type
_entity.pdbx_description
1 polymer ?
#
loop_
_entity_poly.entity_id
_entity_poly.type
_entity_poly.pdbx_seq_one_letter_code
_entity_poly.pdbx_strand_id
1 'polypeptide(L)'
;MVTQAFLEQLEWGLSAALLQPTTTELRGYWCDGILGPEWEADYALASVAQTHQLILRAWLERRSKGQSPTQHLYQLVIHLGPHSYHQYLQKQDLLDCVPEQLDSTHVALNVEKRVLEMQLP
;
A
#
# COMPACT_ATOMS: atom_id res chain seq x y z
N MET A 1 1.25 -6.31 -13.27
CA MET A 1 2.51 -6.87 -12.79
C MET A 1 3.08 -5.91 -11.77
N VAL A 2 3.58 -6.46 -10.66
CA VAL A 2 4.21 -5.68 -9.59
C VAL A 2 5.68 -5.51 -9.96
N THR A 3 6.11 -4.29 -10.23
CA THR A 3 7.51 -3.96 -10.57
C THR A 3 8.17 -3.19 -9.43
N GLN A 4 9.49 -3.12 -9.43
CA GLN A 4 10.23 -2.35 -8.42
C GLN A 4 9.84 -0.86 -8.45
N ALA A 5 9.69 -0.28 -9.65
CA ALA A 5 9.26 1.11 -9.81
C ALA A 5 7.86 1.36 -9.23
N PHE A 6 6.93 0.42 -9.44
CA PHE A 6 5.60 0.48 -8.80
C PHE A 6 5.69 0.46 -7.27
N LEU A 7 6.54 -0.40 -6.69
CA LEU A 7 6.74 -0.47 -5.24
C LEU A 7 7.34 0.82 -4.67
N GLU A 8 8.34 1.39 -5.34
CA GLU A 8 8.98 2.66 -4.94
C GLU A 8 7.99 3.84 -5.01
N GLN A 9 7.19 3.91 -6.08
CA GLN A 9 6.18 4.95 -6.23
C GLN A 9 5.07 4.84 -5.18
N LEU A 10 4.63 3.61 -4.87
CA LEU A 10 3.69 3.35 -3.79
C LEU A 10 4.25 3.75 -2.43
N GLU A 11 5.49 3.40 -2.12
CA GLU A 11 6.13 3.75 -0.85
C GLU A 11 6.14 5.26 -0.65
N TRP A 12 6.57 6.00 -1.67
CA TRP A 12 6.61 7.46 -1.64
C TRP A 12 5.21 8.05 -1.44
N GLY A 13 4.23 7.58 -2.19
CA GLY A 13 2.85 8.06 -2.09
C GLY A 13 2.18 7.72 -0.75
N LEU A 14 2.39 6.52 -0.21
CA LEU A 14 1.89 6.12 1.11
C LEU A 14 2.52 6.97 2.22
N SER A 15 3.83 7.22 2.16
CA SER A 15 4.50 8.13 3.09
C SER A 15 3.91 9.54 3.05
N ALA A 16 3.63 10.06 1.87
CA ALA A 16 2.97 11.37 1.73
C ALA A 16 1.54 11.37 2.31
N ALA A 17 0.75 10.33 2.03
CA ALA A 17 -0.63 10.21 2.52
C ALA A 17 -0.70 10.09 4.05
N LEU A 18 0.19 9.30 4.67
CA LEU A 18 0.24 9.07 6.12
C LEU A 18 0.72 10.29 6.91
N LEU A 19 1.48 11.19 6.27
CA LEU A 19 1.92 12.46 6.89
C LEU A 19 0.80 13.52 6.94
N GLN A 20 -0.30 13.35 6.21
CA GLN A 20 -1.37 14.34 6.18
C GLN A 20 -2.12 14.41 7.52
N PRO A 21 -2.48 15.63 7.99
CA PRO A 21 -3.02 15.84 9.33
C PRO A 21 -4.51 15.48 9.51
N THR A 22 -5.13 14.82 8.54
CA THR A 22 -6.59 14.71 8.37
C THR A 22 -7.26 13.65 9.25
N THR A 23 -6.52 12.65 9.77
CA THR A 23 -7.02 11.68 10.75
C THR A 23 -6.01 11.47 11.88
N THR A 24 -6.46 11.54 13.13
CA THR A 24 -5.63 11.39 14.33
C THR A 24 -4.90 10.05 14.43
N GLU A 25 -5.39 9.02 13.75
CA GLU A 25 -4.84 7.66 13.78
C GLU A 25 -3.65 7.45 12.82
N LEU A 26 -3.60 8.22 11.72
CA LEU A 26 -2.48 8.17 10.75
C LEU A 26 -1.28 9.01 11.20
N ARG A 27 -1.50 9.96 12.10
CA ARG A 27 -0.51 10.98 12.44
C ARG A 27 0.77 10.38 13.00
N GLY A 28 1.87 10.64 12.29
CA GLY A 28 3.22 10.26 12.72
C GLY A 28 3.68 8.90 12.22
N TYR A 29 2.92 8.25 11.34
CA TYR A 29 3.39 7.11 10.55
C TYR A 29 4.03 7.57 9.23
N TRP A 30 4.99 6.80 8.74
CA TRP A 30 5.43 6.80 7.34
C TRP A 30 5.74 5.37 6.88
N CYS A 31 5.81 5.18 5.57
CA CYS A 31 6.20 3.92 4.95
C CYS A 31 7.71 3.96 4.66
N ASP A 32 8.46 3.00 5.22
CA ASP A 32 9.92 2.88 5.08
C ASP A 32 10.34 1.76 4.11
N GLY A 33 9.35 1.16 3.44
CA GLY A 33 9.59 0.13 2.44
C GLY A 33 8.36 -0.73 2.18
N ILE A 34 8.18 -1.14 0.93
CA ILE A 34 7.17 -2.14 0.55
C ILE A 34 7.89 -3.41 0.11
N LEU A 35 7.50 -4.52 0.73
CA LEU A 35 7.94 -5.84 0.33
C LEU A 35 7.10 -6.31 -0.85
N GLY A 36 7.79 -6.86 -1.85
CA GLY A 36 7.13 -7.55 -2.95
C GLY A 36 6.28 -8.74 -2.46
N PRO A 37 5.47 -9.31 -3.37
CA PRO A 37 4.60 -10.42 -3.02
C PRO A 37 5.43 -11.63 -2.55
N GLU A 38 5.10 -12.17 -1.38
CA GLU A 38 5.84 -13.30 -0.80
C GLU A 38 5.15 -14.64 -1.08
N TRP A 39 3.81 -14.67 -1.05
CA TRP A 39 3.02 -15.88 -1.22
C TRP A 39 2.23 -15.82 -2.52
N GLU A 40 2.27 -16.90 -3.31
CA GLU A 40 1.56 -16.96 -4.60
C GLU A 40 0.07 -16.62 -4.49
N ALA A 41 -0.58 -17.01 -3.38
CA ALA A 41 -1.98 -16.69 -3.12
C ALA A 41 -2.29 -15.18 -3.07
N ASP A 42 -1.30 -14.34 -2.77
CA ASP A 42 -1.47 -12.89 -2.57
C ASP A 42 -1.44 -12.07 -3.87
N TYR A 43 -0.90 -12.67 -4.94
CA TYR A 43 -0.66 -11.96 -6.21
C TYR A 43 -0.91 -12.81 -7.46
N ALA A 44 -1.12 -14.12 -7.34
CA ALA A 44 -1.43 -14.95 -8.49
C ALA A 44 -2.66 -14.41 -9.23
N LEU A 45 -2.61 -14.44 -10.55
CA LEU A 45 -3.70 -13.95 -11.40
C LEU A 45 -5.04 -14.59 -11.03
N ALA A 46 -5.06 -15.88 -10.68
CA ALA A 46 -6.27 -16.57 -10.28
C ALA A 46 -6.86 -16.00 -8.97
N SER A 47 -6.02 -15.70 -7.98
CA SER A 47 -6.44 -15.09 -6.73
C SER A 47 -6.96 -13.68 -6.94
N VAL A 48 -6.16 -12.84 -7.61
CA VAL A 48 -6.50 -11.43 -7.86
C VAL A 48 -7.75 -11.33 -8.73
N ALA A 49 -7.94 -12.25 -9.69
CA ALA A 49 -9.16 -12.30 -10.51
C ALA A 49 -10.44 -12.59 -9.70
N GLN A 50 -10.32 -13.23 -8.53
CA GLN A 50 -11.45 -13.53 -7.67
C GLN A 50 -11.68 -12.44 -6.61
N THR A 51 -10.60 -11.92 -6.03
CA THR A 51 -10.67 -11.00 -4.89
C THR A 51 -10.64 -9.53 -5.29
N HIS A 52 -10.14 -9.21 -6.49
CA HIS A 52 -9.80 -7.86 -6.93
C HIS A 52 -8.82 -7.16 -5.97
N GLN A 53 -8.01 -7.95 -5.26
CA GLN A 53 -7.07 -7.47 -4.26
C GLN A 53 -5.68 -8.01 -4.56
N LEU A 54 -4.70 -7.12 -4.46
CA LEU A 54 -3.29 -7.46 -4.42
C LEU A 54 -2.80 -7.29 -2.98
N ILE A 55 -2.26 -8.35 -2.40
CA ILE A 55 -1.77 -8.34 -1.01
C ILE A 55 -0.24 -8.22 -1.04
N LEU A 56 0.28 -7.22 -0.35
CA LEU A 56 1.71 -6.93 -0.16
C LEU A 56 1.98 -6.73 1.34
N ARG A 57 3.20 -6.31 1.69
CA ARG A 57 3.52 -5.88 3.05
C ARG A 57 4.30 -4.58 3.06
N ALA A 58 4.01 -3.71 4.01
CA ALA A 58 4.67 -2.42 4.16
C ALA A 58 5.31 -2.31 5.55
N TRP A 59 6.55 -1.83 5.60
CA TRP A 59 7.17 -1.39 6.84
C TRP A 59 6.66 -0.01 7.18
N LEU A 60 5.90 0.09 8.27
CA LEU A 60 5.47 1.37 8.80
C LEU A 60 6.29 1.72 10.04
N GLU A 61 6.82 2.92 10.05
CA GLU A 61 7.53 3.48 11.19
C GLU A 61 6.67 4.56 11.84
N ARG A 62 6.63 4.57 13.17
CA ARG A 62 5.98 5.63 13.94
C ARG A 62 7.01 6.44 14.71
N ARG A 63 7.00 7.76 14.50
CA ARG A 63 7.82 8.68 15.30
C ARG A 63 7.05 9.20 16.49
N SER A 64 7.56 8.89 17.68
CA SER A 64 7.09 9.46 18.94
C SER A 64 8.20 10.28 19.58
N LYS A 65 7.87 11.47 20.09
CA LYS A 65 8.87 12.38 20.67
C LYS A 65 9.57 11.71 21.86
N GLY A 66 10.90 11.58 21.77
CA GLY A 66 11.73 11.01 22.84
C GLY A 66 11.79 9.48 22.89
N GLN A 67 11.24 8.78 21.89
CA GLN A 67 11.35 7.33 21.77
C GLN A 67 12.12 6.95 20.51
N SER A 68 12.85 5.84 20.57
CA SER A 68 13.41 5.22 19.37
C SER A 68 12.28 4.88 18.41
N PRO A 69 12.46 5.10 17.10
CA PRO A 69 11.46 4.69 16.13
C PRO A 69 11.15 3.21 16.23
N THR A 70 9.87 2.90 16.07
CA THR A 70 9.39 1.51 16.04
C THR A 70 8.90 1.21 14.64
N GLN A 71 9.56 0.24 14.02
CA GLN A 71 9.18 -0.29 12.71
C GLN A 71 8.32 -1.53 12.91
N HIS A 72 7.21 -1.57 12.20
CA HIS A 72 6.24 -2.64 12.25
C HIS A 72 5.85 -3.04 10.84
N LEU A 73 5.77 -4.35 10.59
CA LEU A 73 5.30 -4.87 9.32
C LEU A 73 3.77 -4.90 9.33
N TYR A 74 3.18 -4.27 8.32
CA TYR A 74 1.74 -4.23 8.07
C TYR A 74 1.43 -5.03 6.81
N GLN A 75 0.27 -5.69 6.79
CA GLN A 75 -0.30 -6.19 5.55
C GLN A 75 -0.81 -4.99 4.75
N LEU A 76 -0.34 -4.84 3.51
CA LEU A 76 -0.82 -3.83 2.57
C LEU A 76 -1.83 -4.48 1.63
N VAL A 77 -3.10 -4.11 1.74
CA VAL A 77 -4.17 -4.58 0.85
C VAL A 77 -4.45 -3.50 -0.18
N ILE A 78 -4.15 -3.79 -1.44
CA ILE A 78 -4.42 -2.90 -2.55
C ILE A 78 -5.68 -3.38 -3.25
N HIS A 79 -6.74 -2.59 -3.13
CA HIS A 79 -7.99 -2.80 -3.85
C HIS A 79 -7.83 -2.28 -5.28
N LEU A 80 -7.99 -3.17 -6.26
CA LEU A 80 -7.85 -2.83 -7.67
C LEU A 80 -9.21 -2.38 -8.22
N GLY A 81 -9.30 -1.11 -8.61
CA GLY A 81 -10.42 -0.57 -9.36
C GLY A 81 -10.43 -1.10 -10.80
N PRO A 82 -11.48 -0.79 -11.59
CA PRO A 82 -11.64 -1.35 -12.93
C PRO A 82 -10.41 -1.18 -13.84
N HIS A 83 -9.70 -0.05 -13.75
CA HIS A 83 -8.56 0.22 -14.62
C HIS A 83 -7.32 -0.60 -14.22
N SER A 84 -6.90 -0.48 -12.97
CA SER A 84 -5.75 -1.20 -12.41
C SER A 84 -5.96 -2.71 -12.42
N TYR A 85 -7.18 -3.16 -12.19
CA TYR A 85 -7.55 -4.57 -12.29
C TYR A 85 -7.32 -5.11 -13.71
N HIS A 86 -7.80 -4.40 -14.72
CA HIS A 86 -7.62 -4.80 -16.11
C HIS A 86 -6.14 -4.82 -16.52
N GLN A 87 -5.36 -3.80 -16.14
CA GLN A 87 -3.91 -3.79 -16.36
C GLN A 87 -3.22 -4.98 -15.69
N TYR A 88 -3.62 -5.30 -14.46
CA TYR A 88 -3.06 -6.43 -13.72
C TYR A 88 -3.29 -7.76 -14.44
N LEU A 89 -4.53 -8.02 -14.88
CA LEU A 89 -4.88 -9.25 -15.61
C LEU A 89 -4.11 -9.40 -16.92
N GLN A 90 -3.79 -8.29 -17.58
CA GLN A 90 -2.98 -8.27 -18.80
C GLN A 90 -1.47 -8.36 -18.53
N LYS A 91 -1.06 -8.52 -17.27
CA LYS A 91 0.35 -8.52 -16.82
C LYS A 91 1.09 -7.22 -17.17
N GLN A 92 0.36 -6.12 -17.39
CA GLN A 92 0.93 -4.78 -17.60
C GLN A 92 1.41 -4.19 -16.28
N ASP A 93 2.37 -3.27 -16.31
CA ASP A 93 2.83 -2.58 -15.10
C ASP A 93 1.68 -1.79 -14.45
N LEU A 94 1.62 -1.78 -13.12
CA LEU A 94 0.66 -0.97 -12.36
C LEU A 94 1.17 0.44 -12.02
N LEU A 95 2.42 0.78 -12.38
CA LEU A 95 3.01 2.08 -12.08
C LEU A 95 2.09 3.25 -12.45
N ASP A 96 1.54 3.24 -13.66
CA ASP A 96 0.64 4.29 -14.15
C ASP A 96 -0.73 4.33 -13.43
N CYS A 97 -1.04 3.31 -12.63
CA CYS A 97 -2.24 3.27 -11.81
C CYS A 97 -2.04 3.91 -10.44
N VAL A 98 -0.79 4.18 -10.01
CA VAL A 98 -0.52 4.85 -8.74
C VAL A 98 -0.77 6.35 -8.93
N PRO A 99 -1.70 6.96 -8.16
CA PRO A 99 -1.95 8.39 -8.27
C PRO A 99 -0.68 9.20 -7.98
N GLU A 100 -0.46 10.28 -8.73
CA GLU A 100 0.68 11.19 -8.50
C GLU A 100 0.68 11.76 -7.07
N GLN A 101 -0.52 11.92 -6.48
CA GLN A 101 -0.71 12.35 -5.11
C GLN A 101 -1.69 11.41 -4.42
N LEU A 102 -1.15 10.45 -3.68
CA LEU A 102 -1.94 9.72 -2.70
C LEU A 102 -2.24 10.64 -1.52
N ASP A 103 -3.51 10.74 -1.16
CA ASP A 103 -3.96 11.48 0.01
C ASP A 103 -4.60 10.55 1.04
N SER A 104 -4.92 11.09 2.21
CA SER A 104 -5.54 10.34 3.30
C SER A 104 -6.89 9.69 2.97
N THR A 105 -7.57 10.08 1.88
CA THR A 105 -8.85 9.47 1.47
C THR A 105 -8.66 8.17 0.70
N HIS A 106 -7.46 7.98 0.14
CA HIS A 106 -7.10 6.77 -0.62
C HIS A 106 -6.50 5.68 0.27
N VAL A 107 -6.28 5.97 1.56
CA VAL A 107 -5.52 5.11 2.47
C VAL A 107 -6.24 4.98 3.81
N ALA A 108 -6.40 3.75 4.29
CA ALA A 108 -6.94 3.46 5.61
C ALA A 108 -5.94 2.60 6.41
N LEU A 109 -5.67 2.98 7.66
CA LEU A 109 -4.76 2.25 8.54
C LEU A 109 -5.52 1.69 9.73
N ASN A 110 -5.43 0.38 9.92
CA ASN A 110 -5.87 -0.29 11.14
C ASN A 110 -4.63 -0.72 11.95
N VAL A 111 -4.29 0.07 12.96
CA VAL A 111 -3.10 -0.15 13.80
C VAL A 111 -3.20 -1.45 14.60
N GLU A 112 -4.39 -1.78 15.12
CA GLU A 112 -4.60 -2.98 15.94
C GLU A 112 -4.44 -4.27 15.13
N LYS A 113 -5.02 -4.31 13.93
CA LYS A 113 -4.93 -5.46 13.03
C LYS A 113 -3.65 -5.48 12.21
N ARG A 114 -2.87 -4.40 12.24
CA ARG A 114 -1.70 -4.17 11.38
C ARG A 114 -2.01 -4.32 9.90
N VAL A 115 -3.08 -3.66 9.46
CA VAL A 115 -3.52 -3.64 8.07
C VAL A 115 -3.50 -2.21 7.56
N LEU A 116 -2.90 -2.01 6.40
CA LEU A 116 -2.94 -0.79 5.60
C LEU A 116 -3.72 -1.12 4.33
N GLU A 117 -4.80 -0.39 4.06
CA GLU A 117 -5.63 -0.59 2.88
C GLU A 117 -5.53 0.63 1.98
N MET A 118 -5.52 0.42 0.67
CA MET A 118 -5.59 1.50 -0.30
C MET A 118 -6.37 1.12 -1.55
N GLN A 119 -6.84 2.12 -2.28
CA GLN A 119 -7.57 1.95 -3.53
C GLN A 119 -6.77 2.49 -4.72
N LEU A 120 -6.62 1.66 -5.76
CA LEU A 120 -6.18 2.10 -7.09
C LEU A 120 -7.40 2.20 -8.04
N PRO A 121 -7.35 3.07 -9.08
CA PRO A 121 -8.46 3.26 -10.02
C PRO A 121 -8.76 2.03 -10.89
#